data_AF-A0A067Q8L3-F1
#
_entry.id   AF-A0A067Q8L3-F1
#
_cell.length_a   1.000
_cell.length_b   1.000
_cell.length_c   1.000
_cell.angle_alpha   90.00
_cell.angle_beta   90.00
_cell.angle_gamma   90.00
#
_symmetry.space_group_name_H-M   'P 1'
#
loop_
_entity.id
_entity.type
_entity.pdbx_description
1 polymer ?
#
loop_
_entity_poly.entity_id
_entity_poly.type
_entity_poly.pdbx_seq_one_letter_code
_entity_poly.pdbx_strand_id
1 'polypeptide(L)'
;KEEISAAWKDVAHAMESYDERMVKSWTDEIDTLLVFAGLFSAVLTAFLIDSYKNLQEDPAQSSSQILLQISSQLNSFVISTSPGGINFANASHQAQTAPIPFAVTHSAVTLNVLWFSSLVLSLATALFGILVKQWLREYSKTSILSLRESVRLR
;
A
#
# COMPACT_ATOMS: atom_id res chain seq x y z
N LYS A 1 4.81 -23.41 -57.54
CA LYS A 1 4.26 -24.01 -56.28
C LYS A 1 5.35 -24.13 -55.21
N GLU A 2 6.58 -24.50 -55.61
CA GLU A 2 7.74 -24.63 -54.72
C GLU A 2 8.23 -23.27 -54.18
N GLU A 3 8.34 -22.24 -55.04
CA GLU A 3 8.75 -20.88 -54.65
C GLU A 3 7.82 -20.22 -53.62
N ILE A 4 6.51 -20.35 -53.79
CA ILE A 4 5.52 -19.83 -52.83
C ILE A 4 5.74 -20.46 -51.45
N SER A 5 6.12 -21.74 -51.42
CA SER A 5 6.32 -22.44 -50.16
C SER A 5 7.66 -22.15 -49.49
N ALA A 6 8.68 -21.79 -50.27
CA ALA A 6 9.94 -21.25 -49.75
C ALA A 6 9.70 -19.85 -49.15
N ALA A 7 8.98 -18.98 -49.86
CA ALA A 7 8.61 -17.65 -49.38
C ALA A 7 7.81 -17.69 -48.07
N TRP A 8 6.83 -18.59 -47.95
CA TRP A 8 6.09 -18.78 -46.69
C TRP A 8 6.96 -19.28 -45.54
N LYS A 9 7.96 -20.10 -45.82
CA LYS A 9 8.89 -20.62 -44.80
C LYS A 9 9.81 -19.52 -44.29
N ASP A 10 10.29 -18.66 -45.18
CA ASP A 10 11.11 -17.49 -44.82
C ASP A 10 10.30 -16.47 -44.01
N VAL A 11 9.05 -16.20 -44.39
CA VAL A 11 8.15 -15.32 -43.63
C VAL A 11 7.83 -15.90 -42.25
N ALA A 12 7.56 -17.21 -42.15
CA ALA A 12 7.29 -17.87 -40.88
C ALA A 12 8.51 -17.82 -39.94
N HIS A 13 9.72 -18.07 -40.47
CA HIS A 13 10.95 -17.99 -39.69
C HIS A 13 11.26 -16.56 -39.25
N ALA A 14 11.01 -15.56 -40.10
CA ALA A 14 11.14 -14.15 -39.74
C ALA A 14 10.18 -13.78 -38.60
N MET A 15 8.91 -14.23 -38.69
CA MET A 15 7.89 -13.98 -37.68
C MET A 15 8.22 -14.67 -36.35
N GLU A 16 8.63 -15.93 -36.37
CA GLU A 16 9.06 -16.67 -35.16
C GLU A 16 10.22 -15.97 -34.46
N SER A 17 11.23 -15.53 -35.22
CA SER A 17 12.36 -14.80 -34.64
C SER A 17 11.97 -13.45 -34.03
N TYR A 18 10.98 -12.77 -34.62
CA TYR A 18 10.45 -11.51 -34.10
C TYR A 18 9.67 -11.73 -32.81
N ASP A 19 8.81 -12.76 -32.80
CA ASP A 19 7.99 -13.12 -31.66
C ASP A 19 8.85 -13.56 -30.47
N GLU A 20 9.89 -14.38 -30.69
CA GLU A 20 10.82 -14.79 -29.64
C GLU A 20 11.56 -13.60 -29.02
N ARG A 21 12.05 -12.66 -29.86
CA ARG A 21 12.72 -11.44 -29.37
C ARG A 21 11.76 -10.56 -28.56
N MET A 22 10.53 -10.38 -29.05
CA MET A 22 9.51 -9.63 -28.35
C MET A 22 9.21 -10.30 -27.01
N VAL A 23 8.88 -11.59 -27.00
CA VAL A 23 8.59 -12.37 -25.79
C VAL A 23 9.69 -12.22 -24.75
N LYS A 24 10.95 -12.30 -25.18
CA LYS A 24 12.11 -12.14 -24.32
C LYS A 24 12.21 -10.72 -23.73
N SER A 25 12.03 -9.67 -24.53
CA SER A 25 12.07 -8.27 -24.07
C SER A 25 11.00 -8.00 -23.02
N TRP A 26 9.74 -8.38 -23.30
CA TRP A 26 8.63 -8.22 -22.36
C TRP A 26 8.86 -9.01 -21.07
N THR A 27 9.47 -10.19 -21.16
CA THR A 27 9.80 -11.00 -19.98
C THR A 27 10.84 -10.31 -19.08
N ASP A 28 11.89 -9.75 -19.67
CA ASP A 28 12.95 -9.01 -18.97
C ASP A 28 12.40 -7.72 -18.31
N GLU A 29 11.55 -6.98 -19.03
CA GLU A 29 10.90 -5.77 -18.51
C GLU A 29 10.00 -6.10 -17.30
N ILE A 30 9.20 -7.17 -17.39
CA ILE A 30 8.35 -7.61 -16.28
C ILE A 30 9.18 -8.11 -15.09
N ASP A 31 10.30 -8.81 -15.30
CA ASP A 31 11.20 -9.21 -14.19
C ASP A 31 11.75 -7.98 -13.48
N THR A 32 12.19 -6.98 -14.25
CA THR A 32 12.67 -5.72 -13.72
C THR A 32 11.59 -5.01 -12.90
N LEU A 33 10.36 -4.91 -13.44
CA LEU A 33 9.22 -4.34 -12.71
C LEU A 33 8.87 -5.12 -11.44
N LEU A 34 8.97 -6.45 -11.45
CA LEU A 34 8.74 -7.29 -10.27
C LEU A 34 9.76 -7.02 -9.17
N VAL A 35 11.02 -6.85 -9.52
CA VAL A 35 12.07 -6.47 -8.57
C VAL A 35 11.79 -5.10 -7.96
N PHE A 36 11.41 -4.12 -8.79
CA PHE A 36 11.01 -2.80 -8.29
C PHE A 36 9.78 -2.85 -7.39
N ALA A 37 8.76 -3.63 -7.75
CA ALA A 37 7.55 -3.81 -6.95
C ALA A 37 7.88 -4.45 -5.58
N GLY A 38 8.77 -5.44 -5.55
CA GLY A 38 9.25 -6.07 -4.31
C GLY A 38 10.01 -5.09 -3.41
N LEU A 39 10.94 -4.32 -3.98
CA LEU A 39 11.69 -3.29 -3.25
C LEU A 39 10.75 -2.20 -2.70
N PHE A 40 9.83 -1.73 -3.53
CA PHE A 40 8.81 -0.76 -3.15
C PHE A 40 7.93 -1.29 -2.00
N SER A 41 7.49 -2.55 -2.08
CA SER A 41 6.72 -3.19 -1.01
C SER A 41 7.51 -3.30 0.29
N ALA A 42 8.81 -3.60 0.24
CA ALA A 42 9.66 -3.67 1.42
C ALA A 42 9.80 -2.30 2.10
N VAL A 43 10.07 -1.26 1.31
CA VAL A 43 10.15 0.13 1.80
C VAL A 43 8.81 0.58 2.38
N LEU A 44 7.69 0.30 1.70
CA LEU A 44 6.36 0.61 2.22
C LEU A 44 6.03 -0.14 3.51
N THR A 45 6.44 -1.40 3.64
CA THR A 45 6.23 -2.18 4.87
C THR A 45 6.97 -1.54 6.05
N ALA A 46 8.20 -1.06 5.82
CA ALA A 46 8.96 -0.33 6.83
C ALA A 46 8.26 0.98 7.25
N PHE A 47 7.80 1.78 6.28
CA PHE A 47 7.05 3.01 6.56
C PHE A 47 5.68 2.74 7.21
N LEU A 48 5.02 1.64 6.86
CA LEU A 48 3.73 1.25 7.44
C LEU A 48 3.90 0.86 8.91
N ILE A 49 4.95 0.10 9.25
CA ILE A 49 5.29 -0.24 10.64
C ILE A 49 5.57 1.03 11.44
N ASP A 50 6.33 1.97 10.87
CA ASP A 50 6.69 3.21 11.55
C ASP A 50 5.49 4.15 11.70
N SER A 51 4.63 4.23 10.67
CA SER A 51 3.36 4.96 10.73
C SER A 51 2.43 4.36 11.78
N TYR A 52 2.34 3.03 11.89
CA TYR A 52 1.55 2.37 12.94
C TYR A 52 2.03 2.72 14.34
N LYS A 53 3.35 2.81 14.55
CA LYS A 53 3.93 3.23 15.82
C LYS A 53 3.63 4.71 16.12
N ASN A 54 3.66 5.56 15.10
CA ASN A 54 3.38 6.99 15.24
C ASN A 54 1.88 7.33 15.36
N LEU A 55 0.99 6.38 15.03
CA LEU A 55 -0.45 6.43 15.33
C LEU A 55 -0.80 5.89 16.72
N GLN A 56 0.17 5.30 17.45
CA GLN A 56 -0.03 4.98 18.86
C GLN A 56 0.15 6.27 19.67
N GLU A 57 -0.94 6.66 20.32
CA GLU A 57 -1.03 7.82 21.19
C GLU A 57 0.10 7.78 22.22
N ASP A 58 0.98 8.80 22.21
CA ASP A 58 2.10 8.88 23.14
C ASP A 58 1.55 8.82 24.58
N PRO A 59 1.91 7.80 25.37
CA PRO A 59 1.44 7.67 26.75
C PRO A 59 1.78 8.91 27.60
N ALA A 60 2.80 9.70 27.20
CA ALA A 60 3.15 10.97 27.82
C ALA A 60 2.11 12.08 27.55
N GLN A 61 1.46 12.10 26.38
CA GLN A 61 0.40 13.07 26.04
C GLN A 61 -0.88 12.78 26.83
N SER A 62 -1.27 11.51 26.94
CA SER A 62 -2.46 11.10 27.69
C SER A 62 -2.28 11.32 29.20
N SER A 63 -1.09 11.00 29.74
CA SER A 63 -0.77 11.28 31.15
C SER A 63 -0.65 12.77 31.45
N SER A 64 -0.07 13.59 30.58
CA SER A 64 -0.01 15.04 30.76
C SER A 64 -1.39 15.71 30.68
N GLN A 65 -2.28 15.22 29.81
CA GLN A 65 -3.69 15.66 29.78
C GLN A 65 -4.45 15.29 31.05
N ILE A 66 -4.28 14.06 31.57
CA ILE A 66 -4.87 13.65 32.84
C ILE A 66 -4.32 14.50 33.99
N LEU A 67 -3.02 14.79 34.01
CA LEU A 67 -2.39 15.63 35.02
C LEU A 67 -2.89 17.09 34.96
N LEU A 68 -3.08 17.65 33.76
CA LEU A 68 -3.70 18.97 33.59
C LEU A 68 -5.16 18.98 34.06
N GLN A 69 -5.92 17.94 33.78
CA GLN A 69 -7.29 17.78 34.26
C GLN A 69 -7.34 17.72 35.80
N ILE A 70 -6.49 16.91 36.43
CA ILE A 70 -6.39 16.81 37.89
C ILE A 70 -5.96 18.15 38.51
N SER A 71 -4.97 18.82 37.93
CA SER A 71 -4.50 20.13 38.38
C SER A 71 -5.62 21.18 38.35
N SER A 72 -6.40 21.22 37.26
CA SER A 72 -7.53 22.15 37.12
C SER A 72 -8.65 21.88 38.15
N GLN A 73 -8.88 20.61 38.49
CA GLN A 73 -9.84 20.24 39.54
C GLN A 73 -9.37 20.67 40.92
N LEU A 74 -8.09 20.46 41.23
CA LEU A 74 -7.51 20.88 42.52
C LEU A 74 -7.51 22.41 42.69
N ASN A 75 -7.31 23.16 41.61
CA ASN A 75 -7.33 24.62 41.63
C ASN A 75 -8.73 25.23 41.82
N SER A 76 -9.80 24.45 41.63
CA SER A 76 -11.19 24.91 41.84
C SER A 76 -11.65 24.88 43.31
N PHE A 77 -10.80 24.38 44.22
CA PHE A 77 -11.12 24.31 45.64
C PHE A 77 -10.89 25.68 46.31
N VAL A 78 -11.98 26.36 46.66
CA VAL A 78 -11.92 27.69 47.29
C VAL A 78 -12.40 27.60 48.74
N ILE A 79 -11.54 28.00 49.67
CA ILE A 79 -11.88 28.10 51.10
C ILE A 79 -12.40 29.51 51.36
N SER A 80 -13.71 29.63 51.62
CA SER A 80 -14.33 30.92 51.99
C SER A 80 -14.58 30.96 53.49
N THR A 81 -13.85 31.82 54.19
CA THR A 81 -14.03 32.10 55.62
C THR A 81 -15.06 33.21 55.82
N SER A 82 -16.24 32.83 56.30
CA SER A 82 -17.33 33.75 56.67
C SER A 82 -17.36 33.91 58.20
N PRO A 83 -17.81 35.06 58.75
CA PRO A 83 -17.96 35.25 60.19
C PRO A 83 -19.12 34.37 60.69
N GLY A 84 -18.81 33.12 61.04
CA GLY A 84 -19.78 32.09 61.43
C GLY A 84 -19.35 30.64 61.17
N GLY A 85 -18.27 30.42 60.42
CA GLY A 85 -17.70 29.09 60.19
C GLY A 85 -16.85 29.00 58.93
N ILE A 86 -16.06 27.93 58.82
CA ILE A 86 -15.28 27.60 57.62
C ILE A 86 -16.20 26.82 56.68
N ASN A 87 -16.55 27.38 55.53
CA ASN A 87 -17.32 26.68 54.51
C ASN A 87 -16.38 26.22 53.39
N PHE A 88 -16.27 24.91 53.19
CA PHE A 88 -15.61 24.32 52.03
C PHE A 88 -16.61 24.32 50.88
N ALA A 89 -16.56 25.34 50.04
CA ALA A 89 -17.35 25.36 48.82
C ALA A 89 -16.52 24.74 47.70
N ASN A 90 -16.95 23.58 47.19
CA ASN A 90 -16.49 23.14 45.88
C ASN A 90 -17.09 24.13 44.89
N ALA A 91 -16.28 25.08 44.41
CA ALA A 91 -16.65 25.89 43.27
C ALA A 91 -16.59 24.96 42.06
N SER A 92 -17.63 24.13 41.89
CA SER A 92 -17.85 23.38 40.68
C SER A 92 -18.27 24.37 39.59
N HIS A 93 -17.41 25.34 39.28
CA HIS A 93 -17.18 25.68 37.90
C HIS A 93 -16.71 24.38 37.29
N GLN A 94 -17.67 23.60 36.78
CA GLN A 94 -17.40 22.70 35.68
C GLN A 94 -16.78 23.62 34.63
N ALA A 95 -15.46 23.76 34.65
CA ALA A 95 -14.73 23.97 33.44
C ALA A 95 -15.13 22.75 32.60
N GLN A 96 -16.20 22.90 31.84
CA GLN A 96 -16.42 22.13 30.63
C GLN A 96 -15.27 22.51 29.72
N THR A 97 -14.04 22.10 30.06
CA THR A 97 -13.15 21.59 29.05
C THR A 97 -13.88 20.37 28.55
N ALA A 98 -14.75 20.59 27.55
CA ALA A 98 -15.21 19.52 26.69
C ALA A 98 -13.98 18.62 26.46
N PRO A 99 -14.10 17.29 26.61
CA PRO A 99 -12.99 16.42 26.24
C PRO A 99 -12.61 16.87 24.85
N ILE A 100 -11.40 17.42 24.68
CA ILE A 100 -10.90 17.70 23.35
C ILE A 100 -11.00 16.31 22.72
N PRO A 101 -11.95 16.08 21.79
CA PRO A 101 -12.10 14.75 21.26
C PRO A 101 -10.72 14.44 20.72
N PHE A 102 -10.20 13.28 21.10
CA PHE A 102 -9.03 12.67 20.45
C PHE A 102 -9.42 12.57 18.99
N ALA A 103 -9.21 13.67 18.27
CA ALA A 103 -9.51 13.81 16.88
C ALA A 103 -8.37 13.07 16.24
N VAL A 104 -8.53 11.75 16.12
CA VAL A 104 -7.69 10.89 15.31
C VAL A 104 -7.51 11.65 14.01
N THR A 105 -6.32 12.23 13.85
CA THR A 105 -6.09 13.28 12.86
C THR A 105 -6.47 12.69 11.51
N HIS A 106 -7.53 13.19 10.87
CA HIS A 106 -8.06 12.61 9.62
C HIS A 106 -6.98 12.48 8.53
N SER A 107 -5.93 13.29 8.60
CA SER A 107 -4.73 13.19 7.76
C SER A 107 -3.93 11.90 7.97
N ALA A 108 -3.82 11.39 9.19
CA ALA A 108 -3.10 10.15 9.50
C ALA A 108 -3.80 8.92 8.89
N VAL A 109 -5.15 8.92 8.89
CA VAL A 109 -5.96 7.89 8.23
C VAL A 109 -5.83 8.00 6.71
N THR A 110 -5.91 9.22 6.17
CA THR A 110 -5.80 9.44 4.71
C THR A 110 -4.43 9.03 4.19
N LEU A 111 -3.35 9.32 4.92
CA LEU A 111 -2.01 8.88 4.57
C LEU A 111 -1.90 7.36 4.62
N ASN A 112 -2.37 6.69 5.67
CA ASN A 112 -2.35 5.23 5.73
C ASN A 112 -3.14 4.58 4.58
N VAL A 113 -4.31 5.14 4.24
CA VAL A 113 -5.10 4.67 3.09
C VAL A 113 -4.36 4.89 1.78
N LEU A 114 -3.70 6.03 1.58
CA LEU A 114 -2.90 6.31 0.38
C LEU A 114 -1.69 5.36 0.27
N TRP A 115 -0.96 5.15 1.37
CA TRP A 115 0.16 4.21 1.42
C TRP A 115 -0.31 2.78 1.15
N PHE A 116 -1.39 2.35 1.77
CA PHE A 116 -1.97 1.02 1.54
C PHE A 116 -2.48 0.85 0.10
N SER A 117 -3.16 1.87 -0.45
CA SER A 117 -3.63 1.84 -1.85
C SER A 117 -2.47 1.76 -2.83
N SER A 118 -1.38 2.50 -2.57
CA SER A 118 -0.16 2.40 -3.38
C SER A 118 0.48 1.02 -3.31
N LEU A 119 0.41 0.33 -2.15
CA LEU A 119 0.88 -1.04 -2.00
C LEU A 119 0.03 -2.02 -2.81
N VAL A 120 -1.29 -1.93 -2.68
CA VAL A 120 -2.23 -2.79 -3.40
C VAL A 120 -2.09 -2.59 -4.90
N LEU A 121 -1.95 -1.35 -5.38
CA LEU A 121 -1.77 -1.06 -6.80
C LEU A 121 -0.43 -1.60 -7.33
N SER A 122 0.65 -1.51 -6.55
CA SER A 122 1.93 -2.13 -6.87
C SER A 122 1.81 -3.65 -7.00
N LEU A 123 1.15 -4.31 -6.02
CA LEU A 123 0.92 -5.74 -6.03
C LEU A 123 0.05 -6.18 -7.21
N ALA A 124 -1.01 -5.42 -7.50
CA ALA A 124 -1.89 -5.67 -8.64
C ALA A 124 -1.14 -5.57 -9.97
N THR A 125 -0.26 -4.59 -10.12
CA THR A 125 0.61 -4.45 -11.30
C THR A 125 1.55 -5.63 -11.45
N ALA A 126 2.15 -6.11 -10.34
CA ALA A 126 2.99 -7.31 -10.35
C ALA A 126 2.20 -8.58 -10.74
N LEU A 127 0.99 -8.76 -10.20
CA LEU A 127 0.11 -9.87 -10.57
C LEU A 127 -0.25 -9.83 -12.06
N PHE A 128 -0.57 -8.65 -12.59
CA PHE A 128 -0.82 -8.47 -14.01
C PHE A 128 0.41 -8.83 -14.86
N GLY A 129 1.61 -8.40 -14.46
CA GLY A 129 2.86 -8.79 -15.11
C GLY A 129 3.07 -10.32 -15.12
N ILE A 130 2.78 -10.99 -14.01
CA ILE A 130 2.86 -12.46 -13.92
C ILE A 130 1.83 -13.13 -14.86
N LEU A 131 0.60 -12.63 -14.93
CA LEU A 131 -0.43 -13.13 -15.85
C LEU A 131 -0.01 -12.97 -17.31
N VAL A 132 0.53 -11.80 -17.68
CA VAL A 132 1.06 -11.55 -19.03
C VAL A 132 2.19 -12.53 -19.34
N LYS A 133 3.11 -12.80 -18.41
CA LYS A 133 4.15 -13.82 -18.59
C LYS A 133 3.58 -15.21 -18.83
N GLN A 134 2.59 -15.61 -18.05
CA GLN A 134 1.94 -16.92 -18.20
C GLN A 134 1.27 -17.03 -19.57
N TRP A 135 0.54 -15.99 -19.98
CA TRP A 135 -0.14 -15.94 -21.26
C TRP A 135 0.86 -15.98 -22.42
N LEU A 136 1.93 -15.20 -22.35
CA LEU A 136 2.98 -15.12 -23.37
C LEU A 136 3.73 -16.46 -23.53
N ARG A 137 3.97 -17.16 -22.42
CA ARG A 137 4.55 -18.50 -22.44
C ARG A 137 3.64 -19.52 -23.10
N GLU A 138 2.33 -19.42 -22.87
CA GLU A 138 1.35 -20.32 -23.50
C GLU A 138 1.14 -20.00 -24.99
N TYR A 139 1.13 -18.72 -25.34
CA TYR A 139 1.11 -18.26 -26.72
C TYR A 139 2.30 -18.82 -27.51
N SER A 140 3.51 -18.71 -26.95
CA SER A 140 4.74 -19.23 -27.56
C SER A 140 4.73 -20.77 -27.68
N LYS A 141 4.18 -21.51 -26.71
CA LYS A 141 4.00 -22.97 -26.85
C LYS A 141 3.01 -23.32 -27.97
N THR A 142 1.89 -22.62 -28.04
CA THR A 142 0.82 -22.88 -29.01
C THR A 142 1.29 -22.60 -30.43
N SER A 143 2.05 -21.52 -30.64
CA SER A 143 2.63 -21.21 -31.95
C SER A 143 3.62 -22.30 -32.42
N ILE A 144 4.47 -22.80 -31.52
CA ILE A 144 5.41 -23.90 -31.81
C ILE A 144 4.66 -25.19 -32.14
N LEU A 145 3.62 -25.55 -31.37
CA LEU A 145 2.81 -26.75 -31.62
C LEU A 145 2.11 -26.69 -32.98
N SER A 146 1.49 -25.56 -33.31
CA SER A 146 0.84 -25.31 -34.61
C SER A 146 1.82 -25.43 -35.78
N LEU A 147 3.02 -24.87 -35.65
CA LEU A 147 4.08 -24.99 -36.67
C LEU A 147 4.50 -26.45 -36.87
N ARG A 148 4.62 -27.20 -35.77
CA ARG A 148 5.05 -28.61 -35.78
C ARG A 148 4.01 -29.53 -36.42
N GLU A 149 2.72 -29.29 -36.19
CA GLU A 149 1.63 -30.01 -36.84
C GLU A 149 1.56 -29.70 -38.33
N SER A 150 1.77 -28.44 -38.70
CA SER A 150 1.82 -27.98 -40.10
C SER A 150 2.97 -28.64 -40.88
N VAL A 151 4.13 -28.84 -40.25
CA VAL A 151 5.28 -29.54 -40.85
C VAL A 151 5.06 -31.05 -40.96
N ARG A 152 4.26 -31.65 -40.07
CA ARG A 152 3.93 -33.09 -40.12
C ARG A 152 2.90 -33.45 -41.19
N LEU A 153 2.05 -32.50 -41.59
CA LEU A 153 0.99 -32.71 -42.58
C LEU A 153 1.43 -32.48 -44.03
N ARG A 154 2.71 -32.21 -44.27
CA ARG A 154 3.28 -31.91 -45.60
C ARG A 154 4.35 -32.91 -45.99
#